data_AF-A0A425VSV2-F1
#
_entry.id   AF-A0A425VSV2-F1
#
_cell.length_a   1.000
_cell.length_b   1.000
_cell.length_c   1.000
_cell.angle_alpha   90.00
_cell.angle_beta   90.00
_cell.angle_gamma   90.00
#
_symmetry.space_group_name_H-M   'P 1'
#
loop_
_entity.id
_entity.type
_entity.pdbx_description
1 polymer ?
#
loop_
_entity_poly.entity_id
_entity_poly.type
_entity_poly.pdbx_seq_one_letter_code
_entity_poly.pdbx_strand_id
1 'polypeptide(L)'
;FAASGASACVAPLAKAANLRMTHVMLATDGVWDKLEKYKGSGVTALLSHGADLLYDIDTDMTTADLTEVAEQVQSMGINNLTRLDAPTTKEDDGAGGSWEVINSSQLGASLGIMVPKS
;
A
#
# COMPACT_ATOMS: atom_id res chain seq x y z
N PHE A 1 3.54 -13.31 8.02
CA PHE A 1 2.58 -12.66 8.93
C PHE A 1 2.34 -13.46 10.21
N ALA A 2 1.60 -14.58 10.17
CA ALA A 2 1.09 -15.28 11.37
C ALA A 2 2.13 -15.67 12.44
N ALA A 3 3.39 -15.93 12.05
CA ALA A 3 4.45 -16.34 12.99
C ALA A 3 5.43 -15.21 13.38
N SER A 4 5.47 -14.10 12.64
CA SER A 4 6.59 -13.14 12.73
C SER A 4 6.16 -11.67 12.51
N GLY A 5 4.86 -11.40 12.54
CA GLY A 5 4.31 -10.05 12.39
C GLY A 5 4.33 -9.50 10.97
N ALA A 6 4.00 -8.21 10.85
CA ALA A 6 3.88 -7.47 9.59
C ALA A 6 5.24 -7.20 8.91
N SER A 7 6.27 -6.87 9.69
CA SER A 7 7.61 -6.58 9.17
C SER A 7 8.24 -7.75 8.42
N ALA A 8 7.93 -9.00 8.81
CA ALA A 8 8.36 -10.20 8.11
C ALA A 8 7.78 -10.33 6.68
N CYS A 9 6.75 -9.56 6.34
CA CYS A 9 6.17 -9.54 5.00
C CYS A 9 6.92 -8.59 4.04
N VAL A 10 7.74 -7.65 4.54
CA VAL A 10 8.43 -6.65 3.71
C VAL A 10 9.32 -7.29 2.67
N ALA A 11 10.28 -8.11 3.09
CA ALA A 11 11.26 -8.72 2.20
C ALA A 11 10.60 -9.59 1.10
N PRO A 12 9.66 -10.51 1.41
CA PRO A 12 9.01 -11.30 0.37
C PRO A 12 8.12 -10.45 -0.55
N LEU A 13 7.41 -9.43 -0.03
CA LEU A 13 6.58 -8.55 -0.87
C LEU A 13 7.42 -7.63 -1.77
N ALA A 14 8.49 -7.05 -1.25
CA ALA A 14 9.43 -6.24 -2.03
C ALA A 14 10.04 -7.05 -3.18
N LYS A 15 10.42 -8.30 -2.89
CA LYS A 15 10.92 -9.25 -3.89
C LYS A 15 9.85 -9.62 -4.93
N ALA A 16 8.64 -9.95 -4.49
CA ALA A 16 7.56 -10.38 -5.38
C ALA A 16 7.05 -9.23 -6.27
N ALA A 17 6.94 -8.01 -5.72
CA ALA A 17 6.53 -6.83 -6.46
C ALA A 17 7.67 -6.23 -7.32
N ASN A 18 8.92 -6.61 -7.04
CA ASN A 18 10.12 -5.96 -7.58
C ASN A 18 10.13 -4.45 -7.32
N LEU A 19 9.76 -4.06 -6.08
CA LEU A 19 9.68 -2.68 -5.62
C LEU A 19 10.55 -2.48 -4.38
N ARG A 20 11.13 -1.29 -4.25
CA ARG A 20 11.71 -0.87 -2.96
C ARG A 20 10.57 -0.52 -2.01
N MET A 21 10.35 -1.36 -1.01
CA MET A 21 9.45 -1.07 0.12
C MET A 21 10.30 -0.66 1.32
N THR A 22 10.02 0.51 1.89
CA THR A 22 10.81 1.07 3.01
C THR A 22 10.09 1.05 4.34
N HIS A 23 8.76 1.07 4.33
CA HIS A 23 7.90 1.11 5.50
C HIS A 23 6.68 0.22 5.29
N VAL A 24 6.07 -0.21 6.39
CA VAL A 24 4.82 -0.98 6.39
C VAL A 24 3.78 -0.28 7.24
N MET A 25 2.57 -0.18 6.69
CA MET A 25 1.36 0.14 7.44
C MET A 25 0.46 -1.08 7.44
N LEU A 26 0.22 -1.65 8.61
CA LEU A 26 -0.80 -2.66 8.83
C LEU A 26 -2.06 -1.94 9.27
N ALA A 27 -3.08 -2.01 8.43
CA ALA A 27 -4.34 -1.33 8.63
C ALA A 27 -5.47 -2.36 8.74
N THR A 28 -6.49 -2.07 9.53
CA THR A 28 -7.75 -2.84 9.49
C THR A 28 -8.51 -2.54 8.19
N ASP A 29 -9.37 -3.46 7.75
CA ASP A 29 -10.09 -3.34 6.46
C ASP A 29 -10.85 -2.01 6.30
N GLY A 30 -11.27 -1.39 7.40
CA GLY A 30 -11.99 -0.12 7.40
C GLY A 30 -11.15 1.13 7.10
N VAL A 31 -9.81 1.03 7.03
CA VAL A 31 -8.94 2.19 6.77
C VAL A 31 -9.15 2.74 5.36
N TRP A 32 -9.33 1.88 4.36
CA TRP A 32 -9.63 2.33 3.00
C TRP A 32 -10.98 3.02 2.90
N ASP A 33 -12.01 2.47 3.55
CA ASP A 33 -13.34 3.08 3.61
C ASP A 33 -13.31 4.45 4.31
N LYS A 34 -12.47 4.61 5.34
CA LYS A 34 -12.23 5.90 6.00
C LYS A 34 -11.53 6.87 5.05
N LEU A 35 -10.45 6.46 4.39
CA LEU A 35 -9.73 7.31 3.40
C LEU A 35 -10.64 7.76 2.26
N GLU A 36 -11.51 6.88 1.76
CA GLU A 36 -12.48 7.21 0.72
C GLU A 36 -13.51 8.25 1.19
N LYS A 37 -14.00 8.17 2.43
CA LYS A 37 -14.88 9.21 3.01
C LYS A 37 -14.21 10.58 3.09
N TYR A 38 -12.89 10.62 3.23
CA TYR A 38 -12.13 11.87 3.26
C TYR A 38 -11.66 12.33 1.87
N LYS A 39 -11.89 11.56 0.79
CA LYS A 39 -11.65 12.07 -0.57
C LYS A 39 -12.51 13.31 -0.82
N GLY A 40 -11.89 14.40 -1.28
CA GLY A 40 -12.55 15.70 -1.46
C GLY A 40 -12.73 16.52 -0.17
N SER A 41 -12.53 15.93 1.01
CA SER A 41 -12.43 16.66 2.27
C SER A 41 -11.00 17.18 2.38
N GLY A 42 -10.81 18.50 2.34
CA GLY A 42 -9.46 19.09 2.35
C GLY A 42 -8.57 18.59 3.49
N VAL A 43 -7.26 18.75 3.38
CA VAL A 43 -6.24 18.23 4.34
C VAL A 43 -6.57 18.49 5.80
N THR A 44 -7.20 19.62 6.14
CA THR A 44 -7.61 19.96 7.50
C THR A 44 -8.60 18.95 8.09
N ALA A 45 -9.51 18.40 7.28
CA ALA A 45 -10.45 17.36 7.68
C ALA A 45 -9.75 16.01 7.89
N LEU A 46 -8.71 15.74 7.10
CA LEU A 46 -7.91 14.52 7.24
C LEU A 46 -7.02 14.58 8.49
N LEU A 47 -6.45 15.74 8.80
CA LEU A 47 -5.64 15.95 10.01
C LEU A 47 -6.51 15.98 11.29
N SER A 48 -7.71 16.57 11.23
CA SER A 48 -8.60 16.60 12.40
C SER A 48 -9.17 15.24 12.79
N HIS A 49 -9.21 14.29 11.85
CA HIS A 49 -9.59 12.89 12.10
C HIS A 49 -8.37 11.94 11.97
N GLY A 50 -7.18 12.50 11.77
CA GLY A 50 -5.96 11.74 11.51
C GLY A 50 -5.57 10.88 12.69
N ALA A 51 -5.84 11.33 13.92
CA ALA A 51 -5.62 10.54 15.13
C ALA A 51 -6.42 9.23 15.13
N ASP A 52 -7.69 9.25 14.72
CA ASP A 52 -8.54 8.05 14.64
C ASP A 52 -8.14 7.12 13.50
N LEU A 53 -7.60 7.68 12.40
CA LEU A 53 -7.04 6.91 11.29
C LEU A 53 -5.71 6.24 11.71
N LEU A 54 -4.84 6.99 12.38
CA LEU A 54 -3.53 6.52 12.85
C LEU A 54 -3.67 5.49 13.98
N TYR A 55 -4.73 5.56 14.79
CA TYR A 55 -4.99 4.56 15.83
C TYR A 55 -5.30 3.16 15.25
N ASP A 56 -5.83 3.11 14.03
CA ASP A 56 -6.13 1.86 13.32
C ASP A 56 -4.96 1.35 12.47
N ILE A 57 -3.82 2.04 12.50
CA ILE A 57 -2.63 1.71 11.73
C ILE A 57 -1.49 1.34 12.68
N ASP A 58 -1.02 0.09 12.57
CA ASP A 58 0.26 -0.33 13.14
C ASP A 58 1.36 -0.13 12.08
N THR A 59 2.36 0.70 12.38
CA THR A 59 3.36 1.14 11.40
C THR A 59 4.76 1.19 12.01
N ASP A 60 5.76 0.89 11.18
CA ASP A 60 7.18 1.08 11.52
C ASP A 60 7.69 2.49 11.22
N MET A 61 6.82 3.38 10.70
CA MET A 61 7.13 4.77 10.45
C MET A 61 7.29 5.57 11.74
N THR A 62 8.30 6.43 11.77
CA THR A 62 8.42 7.46 12.82
C THR A 62 7.42 8.58 12.58
N THR A 63 7.22 9.45 13.58
CA THR A 63 6.40 10.66 13.42
C THR A 63 6.91 11.60 12.33
N ALA A 64 8.22 11.60 12.08
CA ALA A 64 8.84 12.37 11.00
C ALA A 64 8.47 11.77 9.63
N ASP A 65 8.61 10.45 9.47
CA ASP A 65 8.24 9.76 8.23
C ASP A 65 6.74 9.96 7.91
N LEU A 66 5.87 9.89 8.91
CA LEU A 66 4.43 10.15 8.75
C LEU A 66 4.14 11.58 8.30
N THR A 67 4.91 12.56 8.80
CA THR A 67 4.76 13.96 8.41
C THR A 67 5.21 14.17 6.97
N GLU A 68 6.34 13.57 6.56
CA GLU A 68 6.81 13.61 5.18
C GLU A 68 5.78 13.01 4.21
N VAL A 69 5.18 11.86 4.57
CA VAL A 69 4.09 11.25 3.77
C VAL A 69 2.90 12.20 3.67
N ALA A 70 2.49 12.86 4.77
CA ALA A 70 1.39 13.81 4.76
C ALA A 70 1.66 15.02 3.86
N GLU A 71 2.87 15.57 3.89
CA GLU A 71 3.31 16.67 3.02
C GLU A 71 3.31 16.24 1.54
N GLN A 72 3.80 15.03 1.24
CA GLN A 72 3.78 14.47 -0.11
C GLN A 72 2.36 14.31 -0.64
N VAL A 73 1.46 13.71 0.16
CA VAL A 73 0.04 13.55 -0.18
C VAL A 73 -0.64 14.90 -0.37
N GLN A 74 -0.34 15.89 0.47
CA GLN A 74 -0.85 17.26 0.31
C GLN A 74 -0.38 17.88 -1.00
N SER A 75 0.90 17.76 -1.34
CA SER A 75 1.47 18.28 -2.57
C SER A 75 0.87 17.61 -3.81
N MET A 76 0.60 16.30 -3.74
CA MET A 76 -0.05 15.55 -4.83
C MET A 76 -1.55 15.84 -4.91
N GLY A 77 -2.20 16.14 -3.79
CA GLY A 77 -3.65 16.27 -3.64
C GLY A 77 -4.33 14.91 -3.51
N ILE A 78 -5.15 14.74 -2.45
CA ILE A 78 -5.84 13.47 -2.12
C ILE A 78 -6.67 12.91 -3.29
N ASN A 79 -7.20 13.78 -4.15
CA ASN A 79 -8.00 13.38 -5.31
C ASN A 79 -7.19 12.61 -6.37
N ASN A 80 -5.86 12.71 -6.35
CA ASN A 80 -4.96 12.01 -7.26
C ASN A 80 -4.50 10.65 -6.71
N LEU A 81 -5.00 10.23 -5.53
CA LEU A 81 -4.73 8.92 -4.97
C LEU A 81 -5.65 7.85 -5.58
N THR A 82 -5.03 6.90 -6.27
CA THR A 82 -5.70 5.76 -6.90
C THR A 82 -5.41 4.48 -6.11
N ARG A 83 -6.46 3.68 -5.89
CA ARG A 83 -6.32 2.31 -5.38
C ARG A 83 -6.16 1.38 -6.57
N LEU A 84 -5.18 0.48 -6.49
CA LEU A 84 -4.90 -0.54 -7.48
C LEU A 84 -4.71 -1.86 -6.73
N ASP A 85 -5.50 -2.88 -7.08
CA ASP A 85 -5.20 -4.24 -6.65
C ASP A 85 -4.04 -4.78 -7.50
N ALA A 86 -3.04 -5.38 -6.84
CA ALA A 86 -1.85 -5.86 -7.54
C ALA A 86 -2.24 -6.95 -8.56
N PRO A 87 -1.81 -6.84 -9.83
CA PRO A 87 -2.12 -7.85 -10.83
C PRO A 87 -1.45 -9.17 -10.45
N THR A 88 -2.20 -10.28 -10.53
CA THR A 88 -1.72 -11.62 -10.23
C THR A 88 -1.86 -12.56 -11.43
N THR A 89 -1.01 -13.58 -11.44
CA THR A 89 -1.12 -14.74 -12.33
C THR A 89 -1.31 -16.00 -11.49
N LYS A 90 -2.05 -16.97 -12.02
CA LYS A 90 -2.20 -18.26 -11.36
C LYS A 90 -1.05 -19.18 -11.70
N GLU A 91 -0.48 -19.82 -10.68
CA GLU A 91 0.55 -20.84 -10.79
C GLU A 91 0.10 -22.11 -10.07
N ASP A 92 0.59 -23.28 -10.52
CA ASP A 92 0.33 -24.56 -9.86
C ASP A 92 1.07 -24.61 -8.51
N ASP A 93 0.40 -25.06 -7.46
CA ASP A 93 0.99 -25.17 -6.12
C ASP A 93 1.75 -26.48 -5.88
N GLY A 94 1.76 -27.39 -6.86
CA GLY A 94 2.40 -28.70 -6.77
C GLY A 94 1.65 -29.71 -5.89
N ALA A 95 0.48 -29.36 -5.37
CA ALA A 95 -0.41 -30.20 -4.57
C ALA A 95 -1.80 -30.38 -5.21
N GLY A 96 -1.95 -30.00 -6.49
CA GLY A 96 -3.19 -30.08 -7.25
C GLY A 96 -4.12 -28.87 -7.07
N GLY A 97 -3.62 -27.79 -6.48
CA GLY A 97 -4.28 -26.50 -6.36
C GLY A 97 -3.59 -25.41 -7.19
N SER A 98 -3.87 -24.15 -6.85
CA SER A 98 -3.25 -22.99 -7.53
C SER A 98 -2.97 -21.87 -6.56
N TRP A 99 -1.83 -21.20 -6.73
CA TRP A 99 -1.47 -19.96 -6.06
C TRP A 99 -1.66 -18.76 -6.96
N GLU A 100 -1.95 -17.61 -6.36
CA GLU A 100 -1.84 -16.33 -7.03
C GLU A 100 -0.46 -15.73 -6.75
N VAL A 101 0.25 -15.40 -7.83
CA VAL A 101 1.60 -14.81 -7.78
C VAL A 101 1.53 -13.43 -8.39
N ILE A 102 2.16 -12.44 -7.74
CA ILE A 102 2.18 -11.06 -8.24
C ILE A 102 2.89 -11.01 -9.59
N ASN A 103 2.23 -10.42 -10.59
CA ASN A 103 2.85 -10.09 -11.86
C ASN A 103 3.61 -8.76 -11.73
N SER A 104 4.89 -8.84 -11.34
CA SER A 104 5.73 -7.66 -11.09
C SER A 104 5.86 -6.72 -12.28
N SER A 105 5.84 -7.27 -13.51
CA SER A 105 5.94 -6.47 -14.74
C SER A 105 4.68 -5.66 -15.00
N GLN A 106 3.51 -6.28 -14.87
CA GLN A 106 2.23 -5.57 -14.98
C GLN A 106 2.06 -4.56 -13.85
N LEU A 107 2.44 -4.91 -12.62
CA LEU A 107 2.42 -3.99 -11.49
C LEU A 107 3.31 -2.76 -11.76
N GLY A 108 4.54 -2.97 -12.24
CA GLY A 108 5.45 -1.88 -12.60
C GLY A 108 4.91 -0.97 -13.71
N ALA A 109 4.21 -1.53 -14.69
CA ALA A 109 3.53 -0.76 -15.73
C ALA A 109 2.35 0.06 -15.17
N SER A 110 1.52 -0.55 -14.31
CA SER A 110 0.40 0.14 -13.65
C SER A 110 0.86 1.26 -12.71
N LEU A 111 2.02 1.11 -12.07
CA LEU A 111 2.64 2.14 -11.23
C LEU A 111 3.40 3.21 -12.04
N GLY A 112 3.50 3.05 -13.37
CA GLY A 112 4.21 3.99 -14.24
C GLY A 112 5.74 4.02 -14.07
N ILE A 113 6.31 3.03 -13.38
CA ILE A 113 7.76 2.92 -13.13
C ILE A 113 8.47 2.04 -14.16
N MET A 114 7.71 1.34 -15.00
CA MET A 114 8.20 0.48 -16.06
C MET A 114 7.45 0.78 -17.36
N VAL A 115 8.18 0.92 -18.46
CA VAL A 115 7.58 1.00 -19.80
C VAL A 115 7.38 -0.43 -20.31
N PRO A 116 6.16 -0.84 -20.71
CA PRO A 116 5.95 -2.15 -21.31
C PRO A 116 6.86 -2.32 -22.52
N LYS A 117 7.55 -3.46 -22.65
CA LYS A 117 8.27 -3.77 -23.88
C LYS A 117 7.27 -3.85 -25.03
N SER A 118 7.41 -2.93 -25.98
CA SER A 118 6.76 -2.92 -27.30
C SER A 118 7.19 -4.10 -28.16
#